data_AF-A0A5D2PYR3-F1
#
_entry.id   AF-A0A5D2PYR3-F1
#
_cell.length_a   1.000
_cell.length_b   1.000
_cell.length_c   1.000
_cell.angle_alpha   90.00
_cell.angle_beta   90.00
_cell.angle_gamma   90.00
#
_symmetry.space_group_name_H-M   'P 1'
#
loop_
_entity.id
_entity.type
_entity.pdbx_description
1 polymer ?
#
loop_
_entity_poly.entity_id
_entity_poly.type
_entity_poly.pdbx_seq_one_letter_code
_entity_poly.pdbx_strand_id
1 'polypeptide(L)'
;MKSCKDGSFSNGGLRQYGNIEISPSAAVLNYGQGIIENLKAYKNKNGSIILFRVEENGLRMRVGADRMCMPAPTIEQFVEAVTSTVSANERWVPPSNKGFLHVQPLLMGNGPVLSLIPAPEFIFLIYVTPVRNYFEGGLKPINVVVENDIHRATLGGVGNIKAIGNYAGIMKAQAKAKANGFSDVLYLDSIHNRYLEEFSTANVFIVKDNTISTPVLGRTILPGITRKSIIEIAHRQGFKGISVV
;
A
#
# COMPACT_ATOMS: atom_id res chain seq x y z
N MET A 1 -3.10 -0.61 -18.66
CA MET A 1 -3.53 0.69 -19.20
C MET A 1 -2.30 1.56 -19.40
N LYS A 2 -2.26 2.40 -20.45
CA LYS A 2 -1.18 3.36 -20.68
C LYS A 2 -1.74 4.79 -20.65
N SER A 3 -0.94 5.75 -20.23
CA SER A 3 -1.31 7.17 -20.33
C SER A 3 -1.26 7.66 -21.77
N CYS A 4 -2.16 8.56 -22.11
CA CYS A 4 -2.17 9.38 -23.30
C CYS A 4 -1.34 10.65 -23.07
N LYS A 5 -1.03 11.40 -24.14
CA LYS A 5 -0.24 12.64 -24.06
C LYS A 5 -0.90 13.74 -23.21
N ASP A 6 -2.21 13.71 -23.07
CA ASP A 6 -3.02 14.63 -22.26
C ASP A 6 -3.12 14.19 -20.78
N GLY A 7 -2.46 13.09 -20.40
CA GLY A 7 -2.53 12.53 -19.04
C GLY A 7 -3.75 11.65 -18.78
N SER A 8 -4.68 11.50 -19.72
CA SER A 8 -5.76 10.52 -19.62
C SER A 8 -5.21 9.09 -19.74
N PHE A 9 -5.99 8.08 -19.33
CA PHE A 9 -5.59 6.68 -19.48
C PHE A 9 -6.48 5.94 -20.47
N SER A 10 -5.86 5.13 -21.33
CA SER A 10 -6.56 4.14 -22.17
C SER A 10 -7.34 3.15 -21.31
N ASN A 11 -8.44 2.58 -21.80
CA ASN A 11 -9.18 1.52 -21.13
C ASN A 11 -8.34 0.25 -20.84
N GLY A 12 -7.28 0.02 -21.63
CA GLY A 12 -6.42 -1.15 -21.45
C GLY A 12 -7.14 -2.46 -21.78
N GLY A 13 -6.75 -3.55 -21.11
CA GLY A 13 -7.34 -4.87 -21.30
C GLY A 13 -6.62 -5.94 -20.48
N LEU A 14 -7.28 -7.08 -20.30
CA LEU A 14 -6.72 -8.25 -19.62
C LEU A 14 -5.71 -8.97 -20.52
N ARG A 15 -4.63 -9.45 -19.93
CA ARG A 15 -3.60 -10.25 -20.59
C ARG A 15 -3.18 -11.40 -19.69
N GLN A 16 -2.64 -12.46 -20.28
CA GLN A 16 -1.99 -13.51 -19.49
C GLN A 16 -0.83 -12.91 -18.70
N TYR A 17 -0.64 -13.39 -17.48
CA TYR A 17 0.47 -12.95 -16.63
C TYR A 17 1.80 -13.29 -17.30
N GLY A 18 2.73 -12.34 -17.30
CA GLY A 18 4.06 -12.49 -17.85
C GLY A 18 4.91 -11.25 -17.58
N ASN A 19 6.20 -11.36 -17.89
CA ASN A 19 7.11 -10.23 -17.80
C ASN A 19 6.65 -9.10 -18.74
N ILE A 20 6.88 -7.86 -18.32
CA ILE A 20 6.61 -6.67 -19.13
C ILE A 20 7.91 -6.16 -19.74
N GLU A 21 7.81 -5.60 -20.93
CA GLU A 21 8.89 -4.83 -21.54
C GLU A 21 8.88 -3.41 -20.96
N ILE A 22 10.04 -2.94 -20.52
CA ILE A 22 10.22 -1.60 -19.97
C ILE A 22 11.55 -1.02 -20.48
N SER A 23 11.57 0.28 -20.78
CA SER A 23 12.81 0.96 -21.16
C SER A 23 13.81 0.90 -19.98
N PRO A 24 15.09 0.57 -20.21
CA PRO A 24 16.11 0.69 -19.17
C PRO A 24 16.22 2.10 -18.60
N SER A 25 15.87 3.12 -19.40
CA SER A 25 15.84 4.53 -19.02
C SER A 25 14.50 4.96 -18.42
N ALA A 26 13.62 4.03 -18.03
CA ALA A 26 12.36 4.38 -17.39
C ALA A 26 12.58 5.05 -16.04
N ALA A 27 11.81 6.09 -15.74
CA ALA A 27 11.92 6.84 -14.49
C ALA A 27 11.64 5.99 -13.25
N VAL A 28 10.77 4.97 -13.35
CA VAL A 28 10.52 4.03 -12.25
C VAL A 28 11.78 3.22 -11.88
N LEU A 29 12.63 2.88 -12.86
CA LEU A 29 13.85 2.09 -12.64
C LEU A 29 15.00 2.94 -12.10
N ASN A 30 15.13 4.18 -12.58
CA ASN A 30 16.28 5.04 -12.28
C ASN A 30 16.03 6.01 -11.12
N TYR A 31 14.78 6.46 -10.94
CA TYR A 31 14.41 7.52 -9.98
C TYR A 31 13.26 7.14 -9.05
N GLY A 32 12.77 5.90 -9.12
CA GLY A 32 11.72 5.40 -8.23
C GLY A 32 10.36 6.08 -8.41
N GLN A 33 10.07 6.67 -9.58
CA GLN A 33 8.79 7.32 -9.88
C GLN A 33 7.67 6.27 -10.05
N GLY A 34 7.15 5.77 -8.94
CA GLY A 34 6.09 4.76 -8.93
C GLY A 34 5.28 4.73 -7.64
N ILE A 35 3.99 4.42 -7.79
CA ILE A 35 3.00 4.26 -6.72
C ILE A 35 2.43 2.84 -6.78
N ILE A 36 2.24 2.23 -5.61
CA ILE A 36 1.61 0.92 -5.50
C ILE A 36 0.36 0.96 -4.65
N GLU A 37 -0.58 0.07 -4.90
CA GLU A 37 -1.70 -0.20 -4.01
C GLU A 37 -1.79 -1.69 -3.68
N ASN A 38 -2.43 -2.00 -2.55
CA ASN A 38 -2.61 -3.37 -2.08
C ASN A 38 -4.07 -3.56 -1.67
N LEU A 39 -4.75 -4.50 -2.31
CA LEU A 39 -6.12 -4.89 -1.96
C LEU A 39 -6.20 -6.39 -1.78
N LYS A 40 -7.31 -6.83 -1.21
CA LYS A 40 -7.59 -8.25 -0.99
C LYS A 40 -8.99 -8.56 -1.49
N ALA A 41 -9.11 -9.62 -2.27
CA ALA A 41 -10.39 -10.21 -2.65
C ALA A 41 -10.62 -11.47 -1.84
N TYR A 42 -11.79 -11.56 -1.21
CA TYR A 42 -12.17 -12.70 -0.37
C TYR A 42 -13.38 -13.42 -0.95
N LYS A 43 -13.38 -14.75 -0.83
CA LYS A 43 -14.59 -15.54 -1.09
C LYS A 43 -15.46 -15.53 0.17
N ASN A 44 -16.69 -15.06 0.04
CA ASN A 44 -17.68 -15.08 1.12
C ASN A 44 -18.32 -16.48 1.26
N LYS A 45 -19.10 -16.69 2.33
CA LYS A 45 -19.78 -17.95 2.65
C LYS A 45 -20.72 -18.44 1.55
N ASN A 46 -21.34 -17.53 0.79
CA ASN A 46 -22.21 -17.82 -0.35
C ASN A 46 -21.45 -18.04 -1.67
N GLY A 47 -20.11 -18.01 -1.65
CA GLY A 47 -19.26 -18.16 -2.83
C GLY A 47 -18.98 -16.86 -3.59
N SER A 48 -19.68 -15.76 -3.30
CA SER A 48 -19.42 -14.48 -3.99
C SER A 48 -18.07 -13.89 -3.57
N ILE A 49 -17.43 -13.15 -4.48
CA ILE A 49 -16.19 -12.44 -4.18
C ILE A 49 -16.50 -11.05 -3.64
N ILE A 50 -15.82 -10.66 -2.56
CA ILE A 50 -15.91 -9.34 -1.96
C ILE A 50 -14.56 -8.63 -2.06
N LEU A 51 -14.62 -7.38 -2.51
CA LEU A 51 -13.53 -6.42 -2.45
C LEU A 51 -13.85 -5.36 -1.40
N PHE A 52 -12.83 -4.87 -0.70
CA PHE A 52 -13.01 -3.94 0.41
C PHE A 52 -12.50 -2.54 0.07
N ARG A 53 -13.40 -1.56 0.03
CA ARG A 53 -13.12 -0.11 -0.13
C ARG A 53 -12.19 0.21 -1.32
N VAL A 54 -12.46 -0.39 -2.48
CA VAL A 54 -11.62 -0.26 -3.70
C VAL A 54 -11.45 1.19 -4.13
N GLU A 55 -12.50 1.98 -4.00
CA GLU A 55 -12.54 3.41 -4.29
C GLU A 55 -11.51 4.17 -3.44
N GLU A 56 -11.32 3.79 -2.17
CA GLU A 56 -10.34 4.44 -1.30
C GLU A 56 -8.90 4.12 -1.70
N ASN A 57 -8.65 2.92 -2.22
CA ASN A 57 -7.35 2.59 -2.80
C ASN A 57 -7.08 3.43 -4.06
N GLY A 58 -8.07 3.58 -4.94
CA GLY A 58 -7.96 4.44 -6.13
C GLY A 58 -7.71 5.91 -5.74
N LEU A 59 -8.42 6.42 -4.75
CA LEU A 59 -8.24 7.79 -4.23
C LEU A 59 -6.84 7.98 -3.65
N ARG A 60 -6.34 7.04 -2.85
CA ARG A 60 -5.00 7.12 -2.27
C ARG A 60 -3.91 7.02 -3.34
N MET A 61 -4.08 6.17 -4.35
CA MET A 61 -3.17 6.12 -5.50
C MET A 61 -3.11 7.47 -6.21
N ARG A 62 -4.27 8.10 -6.47
CA ARG A 62 -4.34 9.42 -7.14
C ARG A 62 -3.64 10.52 -6.35
N VAL A 63 -3.80 10.55 -5.01
CA VAL A 63 -3.06 11.48 -4.14
C VAL A 63 -1.55 11.22 -4.22
N GLY A 64 -1.13 9.96 -4.24
CA GLY A 64 0.29 9.60 -4.41
C GLY A 64 0.82 10.00 -5.79
N ALA A 65 0.03 9.80 -6.83
CA ALA A 65 0.39 10.12 -8.21
C ALA A 65 0.62 11.63 -8.38
N ASP A 66 -0.30 12.46 -7.87
CA ASP A 66 -0.16 13.91 -7.86
C ASP A 66 1.16 14.36 -7.20
N ARG A 67 1.43 13.83 -6.00
CA ARG A 67 2.68 14.12 -5.27
C ARG A 67 3.95 13.71 -6.02
N MET A 68 3.87 12.69 -6.87
CA MET A 68 4.99 12.16 -7.67
C MET A 68 5.00 12.71 -9.12
N CYS A 69 4.19 13.73 -9.42
CA CYS A 69 4.03 14.30 -10.76
C CYS A 69 3.65 13.25 -11.81
N MET A 70 2.70 12.38 -11.47
CA MET A 70 2.19 11.31 -12.33
C MET A 70 0.69 11.55 -12.59
N PRO A 71 0.20 11.41 -13.83
CA PRO A 71 -1.22 11.23 -14.06
C PRO A 71 -1.67 9.88 -13.46
N ALA A 72 -2.95 9.79 -13.08
CA ALA A 72 -3.55 8.56 -12.58
C ALA A 72 -4.84 8.23 -13.35
N PRO A 73 -5.22 6.94 -13.43
CA PRO A 73 -6.56 6.55 -13.87
C PRO A 73 -7.65 7.24 -13.04
N THR A 74 -8.84 7.40 -13.61
CA THR A 74 -10.00 7.82 -12.81
C THR A 74 -10.34 6.76 -11.77
N ILE A 75 -11.13 7.11 -10.75
CA ILE A 75 -11.53 6.16 -9.70
C ILE A 75 -12.37 5.03 -10.30
N GLU A 76 -13.23 5.37 -11.26
CA GLU A 76 -14.08 4.44 -12.00
C GLU A 76 -13.21 3.46 -12.80
N GLN A 77 -12.23 3.97 -13.54
CA GLN A 77 -11.29 3.11 -14.28
C GLN A 77 -10.49 2.20 -13.35
N PHE A 78 -10.06 2.70 -12.19
CA PHE A 78 -9.34 1.91 -11.20
C PHE A 78 -10.22 0.77 -10.65
N VAL A 79 -11.45 1.07 -10.26
CA VAL A 79 -12.42 0.09 -9.73
C VAL A 79 -12.76 -0.96 -10.79
N GLU A 80 -13.02 -0.53 -12.02
CA GLU A 80 -13.32 -1.43 -13.15
C GLU A 80 -12.13 -2.35 -13.45
N ALA A 81 -10.91 -1.82 -13.48
CA ALA A 81 -9.70 -2.61 -13.73
C ALA A 81 -9.46 -3.64 -12.62
N VAL A 82 -9.62 -3.25 -11.33
CA VAL A 82 -9.51 -4.16 -10.18
C VAL A 82 -10.56 -5.27 -10.29
N THR A 83 -11.82 -4.90 -10.51
CA THR A 83 -12.94 -5.84 -10.57
C THR A 83 -12.77 -6.81 -11.73
N SER A 84 -12.44 -6.33 -12.93
CA SER A 84 -12.20 -7.15 -14.11
C SER A 84 -11.03 -8.13 -13.91
N THR A 85 -9.94 -7.66 -13.28
CA THR A 85 -8.78 -8.51 -12.98
C THR A 85 -9.13 -9.62 -12.01
N VAL A 86 -9.91 -9.32 -10.97
CA VAL A 86 -10.34 -10.30 -9.97
C VAL A 86 -11.32 -11.31 -10.57
N SER A 87 -12.32 -10.86 -11.34
CA SER A 87 -13.28 -11.73 -12.01
C SER A 87 -12.60 -12.70 -12.98
N ALA A 88 -11.64 -12.24 -13.77
CA ALA A 88 -10.87 -13.09 -14.68
C ALA A 88 -10.02 -14.17 -13.96
N ASN A 89 -9.80 -13.98 -12.66
CA ASN A 89 -8.99 -14.83 -11.79
C ASN A 89 -9.80 -15.44 -10.63
N GLU A 90 -11.13 -15.50 -10.73
CA GLU A 90 -12.01 -16.03 -9.67
C GLU A 90 -11.59 -17.43 -9.19
N ARG A 91 -11.16 -18.30 -10.11
CA ARG A 91 -10.68 -19.66 -9.79
C ARG A 91 -9.48 -19.68 -8.84
N TRP A 92 -8.71 -18.60 -8.77
CA TRP A 92 -7.55 -18.46 -7.89
C TRP A 92 -7.91 -17.85 -6.53
N VAL A 93 -9.13 -17.36 -6.35
CA VAL A 93 -9.56 -16.85 -5.04
C VAL A 93 -9.68 -18.02 -4.07
N PRO A 94 -8.88 -18.05 -2.98
CA PRO A 94 -8.92 -19.15 -2.03
C PRO A 94 -10.33 -19.34 -1.43
N PRO A 95 -10.66 -20.57 -1.00
CA PRO A 95 -11.90 -20.82 -0.27
C PRO A 95 -12.01 -19.93 0.98
N SER A 96 -13.25 -19.69 1.43
CA SER A 96 -13.51 -18.94 2.66
C SER A 96 -12.67 -19.50 3.81
N ASN A 97 -12.05 -18.61 4.59
CA ASN A 97 -11.15 -18.91 5.72
C ASN A 97 -9.80 -19.54 5.38
N LYS A 98 -9.49 -19.85 4.11
CA LYS A 98 -8.18 -20.40 3.71
C LYS A 98 -7.19 -19.31 3.28
N GLY A 99 -7.68 -18.17 2.83
CA GLY A 99 -6.82 -17.11 2.33
C GLY A 99 -7.58 -16.00 1.63
N PHE A 100 -6.85 -15.26 0.81
CA PHE A 100 -7.38 -14.20 -0.05
C PHE A 100 -6.60 -14.13 -1.35
N LEU A 101 -7.19 -13.55 -2.37
CA LEU A 101 -6.46 -13.15 -3.57
C LEU A 101 -5.88 -11.76 -3.31
N HIS A 102 -4.56 -11.66 -3.24
CA HIS A 102 -3.86 -10.37 -3.17
C HIS A 102 -3.96 -9.69 -4.53
N VAL A 103 -4.35 -8.42 -4.55
CA VAL A 103 -4.47 -7.60 -5.75
C VAL A 103 -3.48 -6.45 -5.64
N GLN A 104 -2.58 -6.35 -6.62
CA GLN A 104 -1.49 -5.40 -6.63
C GLN A 104 -1.61 -4.44 -7.83
N PRO A 105 -2.29 -3.30 -7.69
CA PRO A 105 -2.18 -2.21 -8.64
C PRO A 105 -0.82 -1.51 -8.54
N LEU A 106 -0.29 -1.14 -9.70
CA LEU A 106 1.00 -0.50 -9.91
C LEU A 106 0.79 0.66 -10.89
N LEU A 107 1.25 1.85 -10.53
CA LEU A 107 1.36 3.01 -11.41
C LEU A 107 2.84 3.38 -11.53
N MET A 108 3.39 3.35 -12.74
CA MET A 108 4.83 3.45 -13.00
C MET A 108 5.13 4.51 -14.06
N GLY A 109 6.13 5.35 -13.80
CA GLY A 109 6.73 6.23 -14.81
C GLY A 109 7.59 5.44 -15.80
N ASN A 110 7.26 5.52 -17.08
CA ASN A 110 7.86 4.79 -18.19
C ASN A 110 8.38 5.75 -19.29
N GLY A 111 9.12 5.21 -20.25
CA GLY A 111 9.61 5.92 -21.42
C GLY A 111 11.08 6.33 -21.27
N PRO A 112 11.74 6.73 -22.36
CA PRO A 112 13.19 6.95 -22.37
C PRO A 112 13.55 8.33 -21.81
N VAL A 113 13.75 8.44 -20.49
CA VAL A 113 14.15 9.70 -19.85
C VAL A 113 15.28 9.50 -18.83
N LEU A 114 16.44 10.09 -19.11
CA LEU A 114 17.61 10.08 -18.21
C LEU A 114 17.79 11.38 -17.43
N SER A 115 17.00 12.40 -17.73
CA SER A 115 16.99 13.63 -16.94
C SER A 115 16.08 13.45 -15.72
N LEU A 116 16.38 14.14 -14.62
CA LEU A 116 15.53 14.15 -13.43
C LEU A 116 14.31 15.06 -13.65
N ILE A 117 13.36 14.56 -14.44
CA ILE A 117 12.07 15.19 -14.75
C ILE A 117 10.97 14.12 -14.73
N PRO A 118 9.68 14.50 -14.64
CA PRO A 118 8.58 13.54 -14.72
C PRO A 118 8.64 12.70 -16.01
N ALA A 119 8.29 11.42 -15.89
CA ALA A 119 8.26 10.50 -17.02
C ALA A 119 7.35 11.00 -18.16
N PRO A 120 7.72 10.75 -19.43
CA PRO A 120 6.88 11.13 -20.58
C PRO A 120 5.69 10.18 -20.77
N GLU A 121 5.74 8.97 -20.20
CA GLU A 121 4.70 7.96 -20.31
C GLU A 121 4.46 7.28 -18.97
N PHE A 122 3.25 6.74 -18.76
CA PHE A 122 2.90 6.04 -17.54
C PHE A 122 2.16 4.73 -17.84
N ILE A 123 2.45 3.71 -17.05
CA ILE A 123 1.79 2.41 -17.13
C ILE A 123 1.05 2.18 -15.83
N PHE A 124 -0.25 1.91 -15.93
CA PHE A 124 -1.05 1.36 -14.84
C PHE A 124 -1.36 -0.10 -15.13
N LEU A 125 -0.98 -1.00 -14.23
CA LEU A 125 -1.25 -2.43 -14.35
C LEU A 125 -1.63 -3.04 -13.02
N ILE A 126 -2.29 -4.19 -13.07
CA ILE A 126 -2.72 -4.94 -11.90
C ILE A 126 -2.31 -6.39 -12.11
N TYR A 127 -1.73 -7.00 -11.09
CA TYR A 127 -1.58 -8.46 -11.03
C TYR A 127 -2.16 -8.98 -9.72
N VAL A 128 -2.37 -10.30 -9.68
CA VAL A 128 -2.95 -10.97 -8.53
C VAL A 128 -2.13 -12.18 -8.11
N THR A 129 -2.20 -12.53 -6.83
CA THR A 129 -1.50 -13.70 -6.28
C THR A 129 -2.34 -14.32 -5.16
N PRO A 130 -2.62 -15.63 -5.17
CA PRO A 130 -3.31 -16.28 -4.06
C PRO A 130 -2.40 -16.32 -2.82
N VAL A 131 -2.93 -15.92 -1.67
CA VAL A 131 -2.18 -15.87 -0.40
C VAL A 131 -2.95 -16.65 0.67
N ARG A 132 -2.25 -17.54 1.38
CA ARG A 132 -2.80 -18.27 2.52
C ARG A 132 -2.92 -17.36 3.74
N ASN A 133 -3.90 -17.63 4.59
CA ASN A 133 -3.99 -16.96 5.88
C ASN A 133 -2.76 -17.29 6.75
N TYR A 134 -2.06 -16.25 7.21
CA TYR A 134 -0.91 -16.38 8.12
C TYR A 134 -1.31 -16.83 9.54
N PHE A 135 -2.60 -16.75 9.88
CA PHE A 135 -3.14 -17.00 11.22
C PHE A 135 -4.00 -18.26 11.31
N GLU A 136 -3.71 -19.29 10.49
CA GLU A 136 -4.32 -20.61 10.71
C GLU A 136 -3.89 -21.13 12.09
N GLY A 137 -4.78 -21.00 13.09
CA GLY A 137 -4.50 -21.29 14.50
C GLY A 137 -4.70 -20.11 15.47
N GLY A 138 -5.13 -18.94 14.99
CA GLY A 138 -5.44 -17.76 15.82
C GLY A 138 -4.39 -16.65 15.74
N LEU A 139 -4.67 -15.54 16.43
CA LEU A 139 -3.76 -14.38 16.50
C LEU A 139 -2.57 -14.72 17.38
N LYS A 140 -1.37 -14.79 16.78
CA LYS A 140 -0.11 -14.96 17.52
C LYS A 140 0.57 -13.60 17.69
N PRO A 141 0.93 -13.20 18.92
CA PRO A 141 1.77 -12.03 19.14
C PRO A 141 3.09 -12.16 18.38
N ILE A 142 3.63 -11.02 17.98
CA ILE A 142 4.95 -10.92 17.34
C ILE A 142 5.86 -10.02 18.17
N ASN A 143 7.15 -10.32 18.14
CA ASN A 143 8.17 -9.44 18.70
C ASN A 143 8.64 -8.47 17.61
N VAL A 144 8.76 -7.21 17.99
CA VAL A 144 9.20 -6.12 17.11
C VAL A 144 10.34 -5.37 17.79
N VAL A 145 11.20 -4.74 17.00
CA VAL A 145 12.31 -3.92 17.50
C VAL A 145 12.05 -2.45 17.17
N VAL A 146 12.37 -1.55 18.10
CA VAL A 146 12.34 -0.11 17.84
C VAL A 146 13.63 0.30 17.13
N GLU A 147 13.50 0.97 15.99
CA GLU A 147 14.65 1.46 15.21
C GLU A 147 14.95 2.91 15.57
N ASN A 148 16.21 3.17 15.94
CA ASN A 148 16.67 4.49 16.41
C ASN A 148 17.55 5.21 15.37
N ASP A 149 18.12 4.48 14.39
CA ASP A 149 19.10 5.03 13.46
C ASP A 149 18.52 5.25 12.05
N ILE A 150 17.57 4.41 11.64
CA ILE A 150 16.95 4.45 10.31
C ILE A 150 15.51 4.92 10.45
N HIS A 151 15.19 6.08 9.88
CA HIS A 151 13.83 6.60 9.86
C HIS A 151 13.07 6.18 8.59
N ARG A 152 11.80 5.80 8.76
CA ARG A 152 10.93 5.41 7.64
C ARG A 152 10.58 6.58 6.73
N ALA A 153 10.40 7.76 7.32
CA ALA A 153 9.93 8.95 6.65
C ALA A 153 10.41 10.22 7.36
N THR A 154 10.44 11.32 6.62
CA THR A 154 10.77 12.65 7.11
C THR A 154 9.68 13.65 6.76
N LEU A 155 9.58 14.73 7.54
CA LEU A 155 8.65 15.83 7.26
C LEU A 155 8.99 16.45 5.90
N GLY A 156 7.98 16.63 5.04
CA GLY A 156 8.17 17.09 3.66
C GLY A 156 8.58 15.99 2.68
N GLY A 157 8.90 14.78 3.16
CA GLY A 157 9.15 13.61 2.34
C GLY A 157 7.89 13.04 1.68
N VAL A 158 7.95 11.77 1.29
CA VAL A 158 6.86 11.04 0.63
C VAL A 158 6.28 9.92 1.50
N GLY A 159 6.55 9.92 2.81
CA GLY A 159 6.13 8.87 3.73
C GLY A 159 4.60 8.67 3.84
N ASN A 160 3.84 9.73 3.57
CA ASN A 160 2.38 9.76 3.62
C ASN A 160 1.70 9.26 2.33
N ILE A 161 2.47 8.87 1.31
CA ILE A 161 1.97 8.25 0.09
C ILE A 161 2.58 6.86 -0.09
N LYS A 162 1.95 6.02 -0.90
CA LYS A 162 2.39 4.63 -1.10
C LYS A 162 3.43 4.52 -2.23
N ALA A 163 4.45 5.38 -2.18
CA ALA A 163 5.54 5.41 -3.14
C ALA A 163 6.51 4.23 -2.94
N ILE A 164 7.04 3.69 -4.03
CA ILE A 164 7.95 2.52 -3.98
C ILE A 164 9.26 2.83 -3.22
N GLY A 165 9.75 4.08 -3.30
CA GLY A 165 10.98 4.51 -2.63
C GLY A 165 10.93 4.40 -1.10
N ASN A 166 9.75 4.56 -0.50
CA ASN A 166 9.58 4.43 0.96
C ASN A 166 9.97 3.04 1.49
N TYR A 167 9.82 2.01 0.66
CA TYR A 167 10.10 0.63 1.06
C TYR A 167 11.57 0.28 0.89
N ALA A 168 12.23 0.81 -0.14
CA ALA A 168 13.66 0.56 -0.40
C ALA A 168 14.55 1.10 0.74
N GLY A 169 14.26 2.30 1.24
CA GLY A 169 15.05 2.96 2.28
C GLY A 169 15.12 2.21 3.62
N ILE A 170 14.12 1.37 3.91
CA ILE A 170 14.01 0.67 5.19
C ILE A 170 14.44 -0.81 5.14
N MET A 171 14.83 -1.32 3.96
CA MET A 171 15.17 -2.75 3.80
C MET A 171 16.34 -3.18 4.71
N LYS A 172 17.30 -2.29 4.97
CA LYS A 172 18.43 -2.57 5.88
C LYS A 172 17.97 -2.80 7.32
N ALA A 173 17.07 -1.95 7.84
CA ALA A 173 16.50 -2.10 9.18
C ALA A 173 15.72 -3.42 9.29
N GLN A 174 14.89 -3.71 8.28
CA GLN A 174 14.13 -4.95 8.19
C GLN A 174 15.02 -6.20 8.17
N ALA A 175 16.09 -6.20 7.37
CA ALA A 175 17.03 -7.32 7.32
C ALA A 175 17.72 -7.54 8.67
N LYS A 176 18.15 -6.47 9.34
CA LYS A 176 18.77 -6.51 10.68
C LYS A 176 17.80 -7.05 11.73
N ALA A 177 16.56 -6.57 11.75
CA ALA A 177 15.53 -7.02 12.68
C ALA A 177 15.26 -8.52 12.53
N LYS A 178 15.09 -8.99 11.28
CA LYS A 178 14.88 -10.41 10.98
C LYS A 178 16.07 -11.27 11.40
N ALA A 179 17.30 -10.82 11.13
CA ALA A 179 18.51 -11.53 11.54
C ALA A 179 18.62 -11.69 13.07
N ASN A 180 18.04 -10.75 13.83
CA ASN A 180 18.00 -10.77 15.28
C ASN A 180 16.72 -11.41 15.86
N GLY A 181 15.91 -12.09 15.04
CA GLY A 181 14.73 -12.83 15.50
C GLY A 181 13.46 -11.99 15.72
N PHE A 182 13.42 -10.74 15.25
CA PHE A 182 12.23 -9.90 15.27
C PHE A 182 11.40 -10.05 13.98
N SER A 183 10.08 -9.92 14.10
CA SER A 183 9.15 -10.05 12.98
C SER A 183 9.00 -8.77 12.16
N ASP A 184 9.17 -7.61 12.78
CA ASP A 184 9.09 -6.30 12.13
C ASP A 184 9.85 -5.23 12.95
N VAL A 185 9.94 -4.04 12.39
CA VAL A 185 10.54 -2.83 12.96
C VAL A 185 9.44 -1.82 13.23
N LEU A 186 9.51 -1.20 14.41
CA LEU A 186 8.71 -0.04 14.80
C LEU A 186 9.57 1.21 14.68
N TYR A 187 9.16 2.16 13.84
CA TYR A 187 9.93 3.37 13.55
C TYR A 187 9.53 4.54 14.45
N LEU A 188 10.53 5.36 14.77
CA LEU A 188 10.38 6.63 15.47
C LEU A 188 10.42 7.81 14.50
N ASP A 189 9.83 8.92 14.93
CA ASP A 189 9.87 10.19 14.21
C ASP A 189 11.30 10.66 13.98
N SER A 190 11.56 11.21 12.80
CA SER A 190 12.91 11.65 12.40
C SER A 190 13.38 12.96 13.03
N ILE A 191 12.53 13.65 13.80
CA ILE A 191 12.86 14.96 14.38
C ILE A 191 13.36 14.80 15.82
N HIS A 192 12.60 14.07 16.64
CA HIS A 192 12.88 13.91 18.07
C HIS A 192 13.38 12.53 18.44
N ASN A 193 13.30 11.56 17.50
CA ASN A 193 13.64 10.16 17.71
C ASN A 193 13.00 9.58 18.98
N ARG A 194 11.70 9.87 19.17
CA ARG A 194 10.99 9.52 20.40
C ARG A 194 9.53 9.12 20.17
N TYR A 195 8.87 9.70 19.18
CA TYR A 195 7.45 9.45 18.91
C TYR A 195 7.28 8.26 17.97
N LEU A 196 6.42 7.32 18.35
CA LEU A 196 6.11 6.16 17.51
C LEU A 196 5.38 6.61 16.23
N GLU A 197 5.80 6.08 15.08
CA GLU A 197 5.15 6.35 13.79
C GLU A 197 4.43 5.11 13.24
N GLU A 198 5.18 4.18 12.64
CA GLU A 198 4.60 3.03 11.95
C GLU A 198 5.48 1.79 12.11
N PHE A 199 4.88 0.63 11.90
CA PHE A 199 5.63 -0.55 11.48
C PHE A 199 6.05 -0.40 10.02
N SER A 200 6.91 -1.28 9.50
CA SER A 200 7.44 -1.16 8.12
C SER A 200 6.36 -1.06 7.05
N THR A 201 5.26 -1.79 7.23
CA THR A 201 4.16 -1.80 6.26
C THR A 201 2.78 -1.67 6.91
N ALA A 202 2.70 -1.26 8.18
CA ALA A 202 1.44 -1.19 8.91
C ALA A 202 1.40 0.01 9.86
N ASN A 203 0.21 0.62 9.98
CA ASN A 203 -0.03 1.62 11.01
C ASN A 203 -0.02 0.98 12.41
N VAL A 204 0.27 1.78 13.44
CA VAL A 204 0.33 1.36 14.83
C VAL A 204 -0.93 1.80 15.59
N PHE A 205 -1.40 0.93 16.48
CA PHE A 205 -2.43 1.23 17.47
C PHE A 205 -1.95 0.80 18.86
N ILE A 206 -2.16 1.65 19.85
CA ILE A 206 -1.87 1.41 21.27
C ILE A 206 -3.20 1.43 22.01
N VAL A 207 -3.47 0.42 22.83
CA VAL A 207 -4.72 0.32 23.60
C VAL A 207 -4.40 0.35 25.08
N LYS A 208 -5.00 1.30 25.81
CA LYS A 208 -4.85 1.44 27.27
C LYS A 208 -6.13 2.01 27.87
N ASP A 209 -6.63 1.42 28.94
CA ASP A 209 -7.78 1.91 29.73
C ASP A 209 -9.00 2.34 28.87
N ASN A 210 -9.38 1.49 27.91
CA ASN A 210 -10.46 1.72 26.93
C ASN A 210 -10.26 2.95 26.00
N THR A 211 -9.01 3.39 25.85
CA THR A 211 -8.55 4.40 24.89
C THR A 211 -7.71 3.73 23.81
N ILE A 212 -7.96 4.10 22.56
CA ILE A 212 -7.13 3.69 21.42
C ILE A 212 -6.33 4.90 20.96
N SER A 213 -5.01 4.76 20.88
CA SER A 213 -4.10 5.79 20.37
C SER A 213 -3.43 5.33 19.08
N THR A 214 -3.27 6.23 18.13
CA THR A 214 -2.56 5.98 16.87
C THR A 214 -1.93 7.28 16.36
N PRO A 215 -0.76 7.23 15.71
CA PRO A 215 -0.09 8.44 15.24
C PRO A 215 -0.92 9.32 14.30
N VAL A 216 -0.73 10.64 14.37
CA VAL A 216 -1.46 11.65 13.58
C VAL A 216 -1.14 11.60 12.09
N LEU A 217 -2.17 11.76 11.26
CA LEU A 217 -2.00 11.90 9.81
C LEU A 217 -1.54 13.32 9.43
N GLY A 218 -1.11 13.50 8.18
CA GLY A 218 -0.78 14.82 7.61
C GLY A 218 0.69 15.21 7.71
N ARG A 219 1.54 14.34 8.27
CA ARG A 219 3.00 14.51 8.30
C ARG A 219 3.66 13.38 7.53
N THR A 220 4.12 12.37 8.25
CA THR A 220 4.92 11.24 7.76
C THR A 220 4.11 9.95 7.63
N ILE A 221 2.99 9.83 8.35
CA ILE A 221 2.18 8.61 8.45
C ILE A 221 1.36 8.36 7.19
N LEU A 222 1.41 7.13 6.68
CA LEU A 222 0.58 6.68 5.56
C LEU A 222 -0.90 6.58 6.01
N PRO A 223 -1.86 7.22 5.33
CA PRO A 223 -3.28 7.09 5.63
C PRO A 223 -3.80 5.70 5.25
N GLY A 224 -3.64 4.74 6.16
CA GLY A 224 -4.10 3.36 5.96
C GLY A 224 -5.62 3.25 5.96
N ILE A 225 -6.15 2.55 4.96
CA ILE A 225 -7.59 2.24 4.86
C ILE A 225 -8.02 1.36 6.04
N THR A 226 -7.21 0.36 6.41
CA THR A 226 -7.45 -0.45 7.61
C THR A 226 -7.43 0.38 8.89
N ARG A 227 -6.50 1.35 9.01
CA ARG A 227 -6.46 2.29 10.15
C ARG A 227 -7.76 3.10 10.23
N LYS A 228 -8.21 3.67 9.10
CA LYS A 228 -9.49 4.39 9.02
C LYS A 228 -10.66 3.51 9.46
N SER A 229 -10.75 2.28 8.97
CA SER A 229 -11.81 1.35 9.36
C SER A 229 -11.77 0.93 10.83
N ILE A 230 -10.59 0.70 11.41
CA ILE A 230 -10.45 0.40 12.85
C ILE A 230 -10.97 1.57 13.69
N ILE A 231 -10.62 2.80 13.32
CA ILE A 231 -11.10 4.03 13.98
C ILE A 231 -12.63 4.13 13.91
N GLU A 232 -13.22 3.94 12.73
CA GLU A 232 -14.68 3.97 12.54
C GLU A 232 -15.39 2.90 13.38
N ILE A 233 -14.84 1.68 13.45
CA ILE A 233 -15.39 0.57 14.25
C ILE A 233 -15.25 0.84 15.74
N ALA A 234 -14.08 1.32 16.20
CA ALA A 234 -13.82 1.63 17.60
C ALA A 234 -14.82 2.66 18.15
N HIS A 235 -15.13 3.71 17.38
CA HIS A 235 -16.15 4.67 17.74
C HIS A 235 -17.53 4.02 17.94
N ARG A 236 -17.92 3.10 17.05
CA ARG A 236 -19.20 2.38 17.15
C ARG A 236 -19.26 1.42 18.33
N GLN A 237 -18.11 0.90 18.78
CA GLN A 237 -18.02 -0.01 19.92
C GLN A 237 -17.91 0.71 21.29
N GLY A 238 -17.96 2.05 21.33
CA GLY A 238 -17.96 2.80 22.58
C GLY A 238 -16.58 2.96 23.23
N PHE A 239 -15.49 2.88 22.45
CA PHE A 239 -14.17 3.29 22.96
C PHE A 239 -14.22 4.77 23.36
N LYS A 240 -13.71 5.09 24.56
CA LYS A 240 -13.90 6.39 25.25
C LYS A 240 -13.15 7.54 24.58
N GLY A 241 -12.17 7.24 23.73
CA GLY A 241 -11.45 8.24 22.95
C GLY A 241 -10.53 7.61 21.91
N ILE A 242 -10.37 8.31 20.79
CA ILE A 242 -9.28 8.08 19.84
C ILE A 242 -8.29 9.21 20.05
N SER A 243 -7.25 8.94 20.83
CA SER A 243 -6.21 9.92 21.09
C SER A 243 -5.22 9.86 19.94
N VAL A 244 -5.20 10.91 19.15
CA VAL A 244 -4.20 11.03 18.10
C VAL A 244 -2.90 11.50 18.77
N VAL A 245 -1.86 10.67 18.69
CA VAL A 245 -0.55 10.91 19.33
C VAL A 245 0.51 11.29 18.32
#